data_AF-A0A9W7Y8H9-F1
#
_entry.id   AF-A0A9W7Y8H9-F1
#
_cell.length_a   1.000
_cell.length_b   1.000
_cell.length_c   1.000
_cell.angle_alpha   90.00
_cell.angle_beta   90.00
_cell.angle_gamma   90.00
#
_symmetry.space_group_name_H-M   'P 1'
#
loop_
_entity.id
_entity.type
_entity.pdbx_description
1 polymer ?
#
loop_
_entity_poly.entity_id
_entity_poly.type
_entity_poly.pdbx_seq_one_letter_code
_entity_poly.pdbx_strand_id
1 'polypeptide(L)'
;MVATCVLLACKASEYPQHTKYILNESKAVFAEVSSDIRFPYDLADIAECESYLLEEMKFYLVLHHPYQVLIESIINDSYRTDMVFVYPPHVIAIAALFLSRVVDQGNQSDIEAQQWYADLNVDITDVLQVVNELLAIYEVWRDYAEDKMPEVVSRCIADVAATV
;
A
#
# COMPACT_ATOMS: atom_id res chain seq x y z
N MET A 1 -7.35 1.56 13.57
CA MET A 1 -7.04 0.52 12.55
C MET A 1 -5.63 0.64 12.00
N VAL A 2 -5.23 1.72 11.29
CA VAL A 2 -3.88 1.82 10.67
C VAL A 2 -2.73 1.57 11.66
N ALA A 3 -2.75 2.23 12.83
CA ALA A 3 -1.75 2.01 13.88
C ALA A 3 -1.67 0.54 14.35
N THR A 4 -2.82 -0.13 14.45
CA THR A 4 -2.92 -1.55 14.81
C THR A 4 -2.43 -2.47 13.69
N CYS A 5 -2.69 -2.14 12.42
CA CYS A 5 -2.14 -2.88 11.29
C CYS A 5 -0.61 -2.81 11.27
N VAL A 6 -0.03 -1.64 11.54
CA VAL A 6 1.44 -1.48 11.66
C VAL A 6 1.97 -2.32 12.83
N LEU A 7 1.31 -2.30 13.99
CA LEU A 7 1.68 -3.14 15.14
C LEU A 7 1.69 -4.63 14.77
N LEU A 8 0.62 -5.12 14.15
CA LEU A 8 0.48 -6.51 13.74
C LEU A 8 1.50 -6.89 12.67
N ALA A 9 1.74 -6.03 11.68
CA ALA A 9 2.76 -6.24 10.66
C ALA A 9 4.16 -6.33 11.28
N CYS A 10 4.52 -5.42 12.19
CA CYS A 10 5.78 -5.47 12.94
C CYS A 10 5.95 -6.79 13.70
N LYS A 11 4.89 -7.28 14.38
CA LYS A 11 4.92 -8.57 15.08
C LYS A 11 5.07 -9.74 14.09
N ALA A 12 4.37 -9.73 12.96
CA ALA A 12 4.39 -10.79 11.95
C ALA A 12 5.72 -10.83 11.16
N SER A 13 6.35 -9.68 10.92
CA SER A 13 7.64 -9.53 10.22
C SER A 13 8.87 -9.69 11.13
N GLU A 14 8.71 -10.30 12.31
CA GLU A 14 9.80 -10.56 13.28
C GLU A 14 10.48 -9.30 13.86
N TYR A 15 9.83 -8.12 13.79
CA TYR A 15 10.31 -6.88 14.37
C TYR A 15 9.29 -6.28 15.38
N PRO A 16 9.04 -6.94 16.51
CA PRO A 16 7.98 -6.53 17.44
C PRO A 16 8.29 -5.18 18.09
N GLN A 17 7.32 -4.26 18.02
CA GLN A 17 7.38 -2.95 18.65
C GLN A 17 6.45 -2.88 19.86
N HIS A 18 6.83 -2.08 20.87
CA HIS A 18 5.98 -1.85 22.03
C HIS A 18 4.74 -1.02 21.65
N THR A 19 3.55 -1.44 22.09
CA THR A 19 2.29 -0.74 21.80
C THR A 19 2.31 0.74 22.20
N LYS A 20 2.98 1.06 23.32
CA LYS A 20 3.16 2.46 23.78
C LYS A 20 3.97 3.31 22.79
N TYR A 21 4.95 2.71 22.13
CA TYR A 21 5.75 3.39 21.12
C TYR A 21 4.87 3.77 19.92
N ILE A 22 4.14 2.80 19.37
CA ILE A 22 3.23 3.03 18.22
C ILE A 22 2.13 4.04 18.54
N LEU A 23 1.58 4.03 19.76
CA LEU A 23 0.61 5.04 20.19
C LEU A 23 1.20 6.45 20.17
N ASN A 24 2.43 6.63 20.65
CA ASN A 24 3.10 7.92 20.66
C ASN A 24 3.43 8.41 19.25
N GLU A 25 3.94 7.53 18.39
CA GLU A 25 4.20 7.85 16.98
C GLU A 25 2.89 8.21 16.24
N SER A 26 1.81 7.47 16.49
CA SER A 26 0.49 7.79 15.93
C SER A 26 0.02 9.18 16.35
N LYS A 27 0.21 9.54 17.64
CA LYS A 27 -0.11 10.88 18.14
C LYS A 27 0.75 11.97 17.49
N ALA A 28 2.04 11.69 17.25
CA ALA A 28 2.96 12.61 16.58
C ALA A 28 2.55 12.85 15.11
N VAL A 29 2.32 11.78 14.33
CA VAL A 29 1.91 11.88 12.92
C VAL A 29 0.60 12.65 12.76
N PHE A 30 -0.40 12.38 13.60
CA PHE A 30 -1.67 13.11 13.55
C PHE A 30 -1.50 14.61 13.88
N ALA A 31 -0.59 14.95 14.80
CA ALA A 31 -0.29 16.34 15.14
C ALA A 31 0.43 17.09 14.01
N GLU A 32 1.21 16.39 13.19
CA GLU A 32 1.86 16.96 11.99
C GLU A 32 0.86 17.27 10.87
N VAL A 33 -0.14 16.39 10.68
CA VAL A 33 -1.15 16.54 9.61
C VAL A 33 -2.07 17.74 9.86
N SER A 34 -2.48 17.99 11.11
CA SER A 34 -3.27 19.16 11.47
C SER A 34 -3.27 19.39 12.98
N SER A 35 -3.19 20.66 13.41
CA SER A 35 -3.32 21.03 14.83
C SER A 35 -4.67 20.66 15.44
N ASP A 36 -5.70 20.53 14.61
CA ASP A 36 -7.08 20.39 15.03
C ASP A 36 -7.50 18.91 15.17
N ILE A 37 -6.72 18.00 14.59
CA ILE A 37 -7.02 16.56 14.57
C ILE A 37 -6.13 15.87 15.60
N ARG A 38 -6.75 15.31 16.65
CA ARG A 38 -6.05 14.52 17.66
C ARG A 38 -6.36 13.05 17.48
N PHE A 39 -5.36 12.22 17.73
CA PHE A 39 -5.57 10.77 17.81
C PHE A 39 -6.44 10.45 19.05
N PRO A 40 -7.67 9.93 18.88
CA PRO A 40 -8.66 9.86 19.95
C PRO A 40 -8.58 8.57 20.79
N TYR A 41 -7.68 7.65 20.45
CA TYR A 41 -7.63 6.30 21.03
C TYR A 41 -6.51 6.13 22.05
N ASP A 42 -6.76 5.27 23.03
CA ASP A 42 -5.82 4.87 24.08
C ASP A 42 -5.25 3.46 23.85
N LEU A 43 -4.38 3.02 24.76
CA LEU A 43 -3.74 1.69 24.69
C LEU A 43 -4.75 0.54 24.71
N ALA A 44 -5.84 0.70 25.47
CA ALA A 44 -6.89 -0.32 25.56
C ALA A 44 -7.59 -0.51 24.22
N ASP A 45 -7.93 0.59 23.53
CA ASP A 45 -8.61 0.56 22.23
C ASP A 45 -7.74 -0.09 21.15
N ILE A 46 -6.42 0.16 21.17
CA ILE A 46 -5.48 -0.49 20.25
C ILE A 46 -5.43 -2.00 20.49
N ALA A 47 -5.42 -2.44 21.76
CA ALA A 47 -5.39 -3.86 22.10
C ALA A 47 -6.70 -4.57 21.75
N GLU A 48 -7.85 -3.92 21.91
CA GLU A 48 -9.15 -4.45 21.49
C GLU A 48 -9.21 -4.55 19.96
N CYS A 49 -8.81 -3.49 19.26
CA CYS A 49 -8.71 -3.47 17.80
C CYS A 49 -7.74 -4.53 17.26
N GLU A 50 -6.65 -4.83 17.99
CA GLU A 50 -5.72 -5.90 17.62
C GLU A 50 -6.42 -7.26 17.62
N SER A 51 -7.21 -7.53 18.66
CA SER A 51 -7.96 -8.78 18.78
C SER A 51 -9.01 -8.92 17.67
N TYR A 52 -9.76 -7.84 17.38
CA TYR A 52 -10.73 -7.83 16.28
C TYR A 52 -10.06 -8.05 14.91
N LEU A 53 -8.93 -7.39 14.62
CA LEU A 53 -8.26 -7.56 13.34
C LEU A 53 -7.75 -8.99 13.12
N LEU A 54 -7.24 -9.64 14.17
CA LEU A 54 -6.81 -11.04 14.09
C LEU A 54 -7.98 -11.98 13.76
N GLU A 55 -9.13 -11.75 14.37
CA GLU A 55 -10.35 -12.52 14.13
C GLU A 55 -10.85 -12.33 12.68
N GLU A 56 -10.94 -11.10 12.21
CA GLU A 56 -11.41 -10.77 10.86
C GLU A 56 -10.47 -11.30 9.76
N MET A 57 -9.15 -11.19 9.97
CA MET A 57 -8.15 -11.76 9.06
C MET A 57 -8.04 -13.28 9.15
N LYS A 58 -8.76 -13.94 10.07
CA LYS A 58 -8.66 -15.38 10.34
C LYS A 58 -7.21 -15.87 10.52
N PHE A 59 -6.38 -15.03 11.13
CA PHE A 59 -4.95 -15.27 11.34
C PHE A 59 -4.09 -15.46 10.07
N TYR A 60 -4.56 -15.02 8.88
CA TYR A 60 -3.72 -14.97 7.68
C TYR A 60 -2.74 -13.78 7.75
N LEU A 61 -1.61 -13.96 8.46
CA LEU A 61 -0.63 -12.90 8.74
C LEU A 61 0.57 -12.87 7.79
N VAL A 62 0.77 -13.93 6.99
CA VAL A 62 1.92 -14.05 6.08
C VAL A 62 1.50 -13.57 4.70
N LEU A 63 2.13 -12.49 4.22
CA LEU A 63 1.95 -11.94 2.88
C LEU A 63 3.21 -12.17 2.04
N HIS A 64 3.02 -12.56 0.77
CA HIS A 64 4.10 -12.67 -0.21
C HIS A 64 4.16 -11.39 -1.04
N HIS A 65 5.27 -10.65 -0.92
CA HIS A 65 5.43 -9.35 -1.57
C HIS A 65 6.22 -9.43 -2.88
N PRO A 66 5.98 -8.53 -3.87
CA PRO A 66 6.73 -8.48 -5.13
C PRO A 66 8.20 -8.01 -5.01
N TYR A 67 8.65 -7.53 -3.85
CA TYR A 67 9.98 -6.88 -3.67
C TYR A 67 11.19 -7.79 -3.84
N GLN A 68 11.01 -9.10 -4.01
CA GLN A 68 12.15 -9.99 -4.19
C GLN A 68 12.89 -9.77 -5.52
N VAL A 69 12.32 -8.99 -6.47
CA VAL A 69 12.78 -9.03 -7.86
C VAL A 69 13.29 -7.73 -8.48
N LEU A 70 12.90 -6.49 -8.12
CA LEU A 70 13.57 -5.25 -8.61
C LEU A 70 12.96 -3.92 -8.07
N ILE A 71 13.69 -2.81 -8.30
CA ILE A 71 13.39 -1.36 -8.17
C ILE A 71 12.15 -0.95 -7.35
N GLU A 72 12.40 -0.30 -6.21
CA GLU A 72 11.42 -0.01 -5.16
C GLU A 72 10.28 0.92 -5.56
N SER A 73 10.43 1.85 -6.51
CA SER A 73 9.44 2.94 -6.67
C SER A 73 8.10 2.51 -7.27
N ILE A 74 8.08 1.84 -8.43
CA ILE A 74 6.82 1.47 -9.11
C ILE A 74 6.10 0.35 -8.35
N ILE A 75 6.87 -0.58 -7.77
CA ILE A 75 6.30 -1.64 -6.92
C ILE A 75 5.70 -1.04 -5.64
N ASN A 76 6.32 -0.03 -5.02
CA ASN A 76 5.70 0.69 -3.89
C ASN A 76 4.33 1.26 -4.27
N ASP A 77 4.20 1.81 -5.48
CA ASP A 77 2.95 2.41 -5.94
C ASP A 77 1.85 1.38 -6.20
N SER A 78 2.19 0.12 -6.48
CA SER A 78 1.21 -0.98 -6.63
C SER A 78 0.34 -1.20 -5.38
N TYR A 79 0.87 -0.95 -4.18
CA TYR A 79 0.13 -1.08 -2.92
C TYR A 79 -0.94 0.00 -2.71
N ARG A 80 -0.99 1.02 -3.57
CA ARG A 80 -2.04 2.04 -3.57
C ARG A 80 -3.33 1.55 -4.22
N THR A 81 -3.30 0.36 -4.81
CA THR A 81 -4.44 -0.31 -5.45
C THR A 81 -4.69 -1.69 -4.88
N ASP A 82 -5.78 -2.30 -5.31
CA ASP A 82 -6.23 -3.64 -5.00
C ASP A 82 -5.49 -4.75 -5.77
N MET A 83 -4.57 -4.42 -6.68
CA MET A 83 -3.88 -5.40 -7.52
C MET A 83 -3.14 -6.50 -6.74
N VAL A 84 -2.64 -6.19 -5.53
CA VAL A 84 -1.95 -7.16 -4.65
C VAL A 84 -2.89 -8.28 -4.17
N PHE A 85 -4.20 -8.06 -4.23
CA PHE A 85 -5.21 -9.07 -3.89
C PHE A 85 -5.72 -9.84 -5.11
N VAL A 86 -5.55 -9.31 -6.32
CA VAL A 86 -6.04 -9.89 -7.57
C VAL A 86 -4.97 -10.71 -8.28
N TYR A 87 -3.73 -10.21 -8.32
CA TYR A 87 -2.65 -10.80 -9.11
C TYR A 87 -1.54 -11.41 -8.23
N PRO A 88 -0.90 -12.50 -8.67
CA PRO A 88 0.28 -13.03 -8.00
C PRO A 88 1.45 -12.03 -7.97
N PRO A 89 2.32 -12.05 -6.94
CA PRO A 89 3.37 -11.06 -6.76
C PRO A 89 4.41 -11.03 -7.90
N HIS A 90 4.67 -12.16 -8.56
CA HIS A 90 5.59 -12.21 -9.70
C HIS A 90 5.02 -11.50 -10.95
N VAL A 91 3.70 -11.52 -11.16
CA VAL A 91 3.04 -10.81 -12.28
C VAL A 91 3.17 -9.30 -12.09
N ILE A 92 2.92 -8.82 -10.86
CA ILE A 92 3.09 -7.41 -10.49
C ILE A 92 4.54 -6.96 -10.68
N ALA A 93 5.51 -7.78 -10.28
CA ALA A 93 6.93 -7.47 -10.47
C ALA A 93 7.31 -7.37 -11.96
N ILE A 94 6.80 -8.27 -12.82
CA ILE A 94 7.03 -8.23 -14.26
C ILE A 94 6.39 -7.00 -14.90
N ALA A 95 5.17 -6.65 -14.51
CA ALA A 95 4.48 -5.45 -14.96
C ALA A 95 5.24 -4.17 -14.58
N ALA A 96 5.72 -4.08 -13.33
CA ALA A 96 6.53 -2.97 -12.87
C ALA A 96 7.88 -2.87 -13.63
N LEU A 97 8.52 -4.01 -13.90
CA LEU A 97 9.75 -4.07 -14.70
C LEU A 97 9.52 -3.58 -16.14
N PHE A 98 8.42 -4.01 -16.75
CA PHE A 98 8.00 -3.57 -18.09
C PHE A 98 7.80 -2.07 -18.13
N LEU A 99 7.05 -1.52 -17.17
CA LEU A 99 6.80 -0.07 -17.07
C LEU A 99 8.09 0.72 -16.84
N SER A 100 8.96 0.25 -15.94
CA SER A 100 10.27 0.87 -15.70
C SER A 100 11.12 0.94 -16.96
N ARG A 101 11.07 -0.10 -17.79
CA ARG A 101 11.85 -0.15 -19.03
C ARG A 101 11.31 0.80 -20.09
N VAL A 102 9.98 0.85 -20.24
CA VAL A 102 9.30 1.80 -21.15
C VAL A 102 9.64 3.25 -20.80
N VAL A 103 9.74 3.58 -19.51
CA VAL A 103 10.13 4.91 -19.04
C VAL A 103 11.60 5.22 -19.36
N ASP A 104 12.51 4.26 -19.18
CA ASP A 104 13.96 4.44 -19.38
C ASP A 104 14.36 4.53 -20.87
N GLN A 105 13.76 3.72 -21.75
CA GLN A 105 14.15 3.64 -23.15
C GLN A 105 13.37 4.55 -24.11
N GLY A 106 12.25 5.13 -23.67
CA GLY A 106 11.32 5.81 -24.58
C GLY A 106 10.81 4.87 -25.69
N ASN A 107 10.52 5.40 -26.88
CA ASN A 107 9.98 4.62 -28.01
C ASN A 107 11.01 3.74 -28.75
N GLN A 108 12.18 3.48 -28.15
CA GLN A 108 13.21 2.65 -28.79
C GLN A 108 12.82 1.16 -28.68
N SER A 109 12.73 0.46 -29.80
CA SER A 109 12.44 -0.97 -29.80
C SER A 109 13.64 -1.78 -29.31
N ASP A 110 13.57 -2.28 -28.07
CA ASP A 110 14.56 -3.21 -27.51
C ASP A 110 14.14 -4.66 -27.82
N ILE A 111 14.71 -5.21 -28.89
CA ILE A 111 14.39 -6.56 -29.37
C ILE A 111 14.79 -7.63 -28.35
N GLU A 112 15.87 -7.40 -27.60
CA GLU A 112 16.37 -8.36 -26.59
C GLU A 112 15.43 -8.42 -25.39
N ALA A 113 14.95 -7.27 -24.92
CA ALA A 113 13.95 -7.22 -23.86
C ALA A 113 12.63 -7.88 -24.28
N GLN A 114 12.16 -7.62 -25.51
CA GLN A 114 10.94 -8.24 -26.04
C GLN A 114 11.06 -9.77 -26.11
N GLN A 115 12.22 -10.29 -26.52
CA GLN A 115 12.48 -11.72 -26.51
C GLN A 115 12.48 -12.28 -25.08
N TRP A 116 13.11 -11.58 -24.14
CA TRP A 116 13.11 -12.00 -22.73
C TRP A 116 11.69 -12.10 -22.16
N TYR A 117 10.81 -11.13 -22.42
CA TYR A 117 9.41 -11.19 -22.00
C TYR A 117 8.63 -12.31 -22.71
N ALA A 118 8.93 -12.61 -23.97
CA ALA A 118 8.28 -13.69 -24.72
C ALA A 118 8.68 -15.08 -24.21
N ASP A 119 9.89 -15.22 -23.67
CA ASP A 119 10.39 -16.47 -23.07
C ASP A 119 9.82 -16.70 -21.65
N LEU A 120 9.19 -15.70 -21.02
CA LEU A 120 8.56 -15.85 -19.71
C LEU A 120 7.29 -16.69 -19.81
N ASN A 121 7.16 -17.67 -18.92
CA ASN A 121 5.94 -18.46 -18.76
C ASN A 121 4.90 -17.72 -17.91
N VAL A 122 4.49 -16.53 -18.35
CA VAL A 122 3.52 -15.66 -17.66
C VAL A 122 2.48 -15.18 -18.66
N ASP A 123 1.21 -15.12 -18.24
CA ASP A 123 0.14 -14.61 -19.10
C ASP A 123 0.33 -13.11 -19.34
N ILE A 124 0.57 -12.74 -20.60
CA ILE A 124 0.76 -11.35 -21.00
C ILE A 124 -0.51 -10.52 -20.78
N THR A 125 -1.68 -11.16 -20.80
CA THR A 125 -2.97 -10.48 -20.59
C THR A 125 -3.05 -9.91 -19.18
N ASP A 126 -2.63 -10.70 -18.18
CA ASP A 126 -2.58 -10.28 -16.79
C ASP A 126 -1.54 -9.17 -16.58
N VAL A 127 -0.36 -9.30 -17.19
CA VAL A 127 0.69 -8.27 -17.14
C VAL A 127 0.17 -6.94 -17.71
N LEU A 128 -0.53 -6.97 -18.84
CA LEU A 128 -1.10 -5.77 -19.45
C LEU A 128 -2.21 -5.13 -18.60
N GLN A 129 -3.01 -5.94 -17.91
CA GLN A 129 -4.02 -5.42 -16.96
C GLN A 129 -3.35 -4.67 -15.81
N VAL A 130 -2.34 -5.27 -15.17
CA VAL A 130 -1.59 -4.62 -14.08
C VAL A 130 -0.92 -3.33 -14.56
N VAL A 131 -0.32 -3.32 -15.75
CA VAL A 131 0.27 -2.10 -16.32
C VAL A 131 -0.77 -0.99 -16.50
N ASN A 132 -1.96 -1.32 -17.02
CA ASN A 132 -3.03 -0.35 -17.20
C ASN A 132 -3.53 0.21 -15.87
N GLU A 133 -3.67 -0.63 -14.84
CA GLU A 133 -4.01 -0.18 -13.48
C GLU A 133 -2.94 0.74 -12.90
N LEU A 134 -1.65 0.39 -13.03
CA LEU A 134 -0.55 1.25 -12.60
C LEU A 134 -0.60 2.62 -13.30
N LEU A 135 -0.84 2.64 -14.61
CA LEU A 135 -0.98 3.89 -15.36
C LEU A 135 -2.18 4.72 -14.88
N ALA A 136 -3.33 4.09 -14.61
CA ALA A 136 -4.51 4.77 -14.11
C ALA A 136 -4.26 5.46 -12.75
N ILE A 137 -3.49 4.85 -11.85
CA ILE A 137 -3.08 5.48 -10.58
C ILE A 137 -2.28 6.76 -10.87
N TYR A 138 -1.32 6.72 -11.79
CA TYR A 138 -0.50 7.88 -12.11
C TYR A 138 -1.31 9.02 -12.76
N GLU A 139 -2.42 8.72 -13.44
CA GLU A 139 -3.36 9.75 -13.91
C GLU A 139 -4.05 10.44 -12.74
N VAL A 140 -4.59 9.67 -11.79
CA VAL A 140 -5.24 10.21 -10.59
C VAL A 140 -4.26 10.99 -9.71
N TRP A 141 -3.05 10.46 -9.54
CA TRP A 141 -2.02 11.06 -8.69
C TRP A 141 -1.54 12.41 -9.20
N ARG A 142 -1.59 12.64 -10.53
CA ARG A 142 -1.23 13.91 -11.15
C ARG A 142 -2.11 15.08 -10.66
N ASP A 143 -3.38 14.79 -10.39
CA ASP A 143 -4.36 15.79 -9.97
C ASP A 143 -4.55 15.83 -8.44
N TYR A 144 -3.86 14.96 -7.70
CA TYR A 144 -3.93 14.88 -6.24
C TYR A 144 -3.23 16.07 -5.57
N ALA A 145 -3.92 16.73 -4.65
CA ALA A 145 -3.38 17.83 -3.86
C ALA A 145 -3.59 17.56 -2.36
N GLU A 146 -2.50 17.49 -1.61
CA GLU A 146 -2.49 17.14 -0.18
C GLU A 146 -3.16 18.20 0.71
N ASP A 147 -3.23 19.46 0.25
CA ASP A 147 -3.85 20.57 0.98
C ASP A 147 -5.31 20.33 1.38
N LYS A 148 -6.03 19.49 0.62
CA LYS A 148 -7.44 19.15 0.88
C LYS A 148 -7.60 17.98 1.86
N MET A 149 -6.54 17.25 2.16
CA MET A 149 -6.58 16.05 2.98
C MET A 149 -7.09 16.33 4.41
N PRO A 150 -6.65 17.36 5.15
CA PRO A 150 -7.11 17.60 6.52
C PRO A 150 -8.62 17.85 6.62
N GLU A 151 -9.20 18.54 5.63
CA GLU A 151 -10.64 18.81 5.56
C GLU A 151 -11.43 17.51 5.37
N VAL A 152 -10.97 16.64 4.47
CA VAL A 152 -11.59 15.33 4.21
C VAL A 152 -11.50 14.44 5.46
N VAL A 153 -10.34 14.39 6.10
CA VAL A 153 -10.14 13.59 7.34
C VAL A 153 -11.04 14.10 8.46
N SER A 154 -11.12 15.42 8.66
CA SER A 154 -11.98 16.03 9.68
C SER A 154 -13.46 15.68 9.47
N ARG A 155 -13.94 15.74 8.22
CA ARG A 155 -15.30 15.32 7.87
C ARG A 155 -15.55 13.84 8.18
N CYS A 156 -14.63 12.95 7.78
CA CYS A 156 -14.77 11.52 8.05
C CYS A 156 -14.80 11.22 9.56
N ILE A 157 -13.99 11.91 10.36
CA ILE A 157 -14.01 11.75 11.82
C ILE A 157 -15.35 12.21 12.41
N ALA A 158 -15.89 13.33 11.93
CA ALA A 158 -17.20 13.83 12.37
C ALA A 158 -18.33 12.85 12.03
N ASP A 159 -18.33 12.27 10.83
CA ASP A 159 -19.33 11.29 10.40
C ASP A 159 -19.29 10.01 11.25
N VAL A 160 -18.08 9.51 11.57
CA VAL A 160 -17.91 8.36 12.46
C VAL A 160 -18.40 8.67 13.87
N ALA A 161 -18.08 9.86 14.41
CA ALA A 161 -18.56 10.28 15.73
C ALA A 161 -20.08 10.45 15.81
N ALA A 162 -20.75 10.73 14.68
CA ALA A 162 -22.21 10.85 14.61
C ALA A 162 -22.95 9.50 14.50
N THR A 163 -22.24 8.43 14.17
CA THR A 163 -22.81 7.08 13.97
C THR A 163 -22.74 6.21 15.23
N VAL A 164 -21.98 6.64 16.25
CA VAL A 164 -21.86 6.02 17.58
C VAL A 164 -22.80 6.67 18.57
#